data_AF-A0A250JI20-F1
#
_entry.id   AF-A0A250JI20-F1
#
_cell.length_a   1.000
_cell.length_b   1.000
_cell.length_c   1.000
_cell.angle_alpha   90.00
_cell.angle_beta   90.00
_cell.angle_gamma   90.00
#
_symmetry.space_group_name_H-M   'P 1'
#
loop_
_entity.id
_entity.type
_entity.pdbx_description
1 polymer ?
#
loop_
_entity_poly.entity_id
_entity_poly.type
_entity_poly.pdbx_seq_one_letter_code
_entity_poly.pdbx_strand_id
1 'polypeptide(L)'
;MPTLFDPIRLGAIEAPNRILMAPLTRARGTREHVPTPIMADYYAQRASAGLIISEAIGISQQGLGWPYATGLWSDEQVAGWRKVTDAVHAAGGRIVAQLWHMGRIVHSSYLGGAQPVSASATTAPGRAHTYEGKQPYVQARPLRLDEIPGLLEDYRRAASNAMKAGFDGVQLHAANGYLIDQFLRDNSNLRDDAYGGPIENRIRLLSEVTRVLVDTVGADRTGVRLSPNGDSQGVNDSNPEPLFVAAAQALSSLGIAYLELREPPLDGTFGKGERPPLAPAIRRGFKGVLILNSDYDLTRAQGELDAGVADAISFGRPFISNPDLPHRLARKLPLAQDNMATWYSQGTEGYVDYPRAS
;
A
#
# COMPACT_ATOMS: atom_id res chain seq x y z
N MET A 1 21.49 -17.90 8.28
CA MET A 1 20.13 -17.37 8.04
C MET A 1 20.28 -15.87 7.80
N PRO A 2 19.48 -15.26 6.91
CA PRO A 2 19.57 -13.84 6.63
C PRO A 2 19.23 -12.99 7.86
N THR A 3 19.98 -11.92 8.08
CA THR A 3 19.66 -10.90 9.08
C THR A 3 18.87 -9.76 8.46
N LEU A 4 18.16 -8.97 9.27
CA LEU A 4 17.51 -7.74 8.80
C LEU A 4 18.45 -6.75 8.10
N PHE A 5 19.76 -6.85 8.34
CA PHE A 5 20.77 -5.94 7.80
C PHE A 5 21.46 -6.47 6.55
N ASP A 6 21.20 -7.73 6.17
CA ASP A 6 21.74 -8.30 4.94
C ASP A 6 20.98 -7.76 3.72
N PRO A 7 21.66 -7.57 2.58
CA PRO A 7 21.01 -7.17 1.35
C PRO A 7 20.00 -8.22 0.85
N ILE A 8 19.03 -7.77 0.06
CA ILE A 8 18.02 -8.60 -0.58
C ILE A 8 17.70 -8.08 -1.98
N ARG A 9 17.43 -8.99 -2.93
CA ARG A 9 16.93 -8.64 -4.26
C ARG A 9 15.41 -8.78 -4.30
N LEU A 10 14.71 -7.68 -4.57
CA LEU A 10 13.27 -7.57 -4.77
C LEU A 10 13.01 -7.41 -6.28
N GLY A 11 12.97 -8.52 -7.01
CA GLY A 11 12.91 -8.49 -8.48
C GLY A 11 14.11 -7.78 -9.10
N ALA A 12 13.90 -6.61 -9.71
CA ALA A 12 14.96 -5.77 -10.29
C ALA A 12 15.65 -4.85 -9.26
N ILE A 13 15.13 -4.76 -8.04
CA ILE A 13 15.58 -3.81 -7.03
C ILE A 13 16.54 -4.50 -6.06
N GLU A 14 17.79 -4.05 -6.02
CA GLU A 14 18.77 -4.51 -5.02
C GLU A 14 18.66 -3.63 -3.78
N ALA A 15 18.09 -4.14 -2.69
CA ALA A 15 17.93 -3.44 -1.42
C ALA A 15 19.13 -3.74 -0.48
N PRO A 16 19.70 -2.71 0.18
CA PRO A 16 20.89 -2.87 1.02
C PRO A 16 20.61 -3.55 2.36
N ASN A 17 19.34 -3.66 2.75
CA ASN A 17 18.88 -4.32 3.97
C ASN A 17 17.42 -4.79 3.79
N ARG A 18 16.90 -5.54 4.75
CA ARG A 18 15.54 -6.11 4.76
C ARG A 18 14.57 -5.30 5.64
N ILE A 19 14.91 -4.05 5.94
CA ILE A 19 14.13 -3.10 6.74
C ILE A 19 13.49 -2.09 5.78
N LEU A 20 12.23 -2.33 5.43
CA LEU A 20 11.53 -1.56 4.40
C LEU A 20 10.63 -0.51 5.05
N MET A 21 10.45 0.63 4.39
CA MET A 21 9.46 1.63 4.82
C MET A 21 8.10 1.25 4.25
N ALA A 22 7.15 0.97 5.14
CA ALA A 22 5.78 0.65 4.75
C ALA A 22 5.08 1.88 4.15
N PRO A 23 4.05 1.68 3.31
CA PRO A 23 3.26 2.77 2.74
C PRO A 23 2.45 3.50 3.82
N LEU A 24 2.59 4.82 3.86
CA LEU A 24 2.02 5.68 4.91
C LEU A 24 1.42 6.92 4.27
N THR A 25 0.09 7.03 4.19
CA THR A 25 -0.57 8.27 3.76
C THR A 25 -0.25 9.40 4.72
N ARG A 26 0.33 10.51 4.22
CA ARG A 26 0.70 11.66 5.06
C ARG A 26 -0.07 12.94 4.76
N ALA A 27 -0.78 13.05 3.64
CA ALA A 27 -1.61 14.22 3.32
C ALA A 27 -0.84 15.55 3.23
N ARG A 28 0.37 15.52 2.64
CA ARG A 28 1.23 16.69 2.40
C ARG A 28 1.26 17.14 0.93
N GLY A 29 0.38 16.59 0.09
CA GLY A 29 0.15 17.08 -1.27
C GLY A 29 -0.65 18.38 -1.29
N THR A 30 -0.78 18.97 -2.47
CA THR A 30 -1.69 20.10 -2.70
C THR A 30 -3.15 19.65 -2.73
N ARG A 31 -4.09 20.60 -2.82
CA ARG A 31 -5.51 20.30 -2.99
C ARG A 31 -5.79 19.62 -4.35
N GLU A 32 -4.96 19.91 -5.33
CA GLU A 32 -4.93 19.35 -6.69
C GLU A 32 -4.18 18.01 -6.75
N HIS A 33 -3.82 17.47 -5.58
CA HIS A 33 -3.17 16.17 -5.44
C HIS A 33 -1.76 16.10 -6.05
N VAL A 34 -1.06 17.25 -6.11
CA VAL A 34 0.33 17.35 -6.60
C VAL A 34 1.31 17.21 -5.42
N PRO A 35 2.41 16.43 -5.57
CA PRO A 35 3.46 16.38 -4.55
C PRO A 35 4.10 17.74 -4.29
N THR A 36 4.42 18.01 -3.02
CA THR A 36 5.04 19.28 -2.59
C THR A 36 6.53 19.11 -2.32
N PRO A 37 7.34 20.19 -2.31
CA PRO A 37 8.77 20.10 -2.05
C PRO A 37 9.14 19.42 -0.72
N ILE A 38 8.35 19.63 0.34
CA ILE A 38 8.59 19.01 1.67
C ILE A 38 8.51 17.48 1.62
N MET A 39 7.77 16.91 0.66
CA MET A 39 7.72 15.45 0.48
C MET A 39 9.07 14.90 0.01
N ALA A 40 9.82 15.64 -0.80
CA ALA A 40 11.15 15.22 -1.24
C ALA A 40 12.11 15.12 -0.05
N ASP A 41 12.09 16.10 0.86
CA ASP A 41 12.86 16.06 2.10
C ASP A 41 12.48 14.87 2.97
N TYR A 42 11.18 14.62 3.13
CA TYR A 42 10.66 13.51 3.93
C TYR A 42 11.16 12.14 3.47
N TYR A 43 11.09 11.88 2.16
CA TYR A 43 11.53 10.60 1.61
C TYR A 43 13.06 10.49 1.55
N ALA A 44 13.77 11.56 1.19
CA ALA A 44 15.24 11.59 1.22
C ALA A 44 15.81 11.33 2.63
N GLN A 45 15.14 11.85 3.66
CA GLN A 45 15.51 11.57 5.06
C GLN A 45 15.49 10.06 5.39
N ARG A 46 14.63 9.29 4.72
CA ARG A 46 14.35 7.86 4.95
C ARG A 46 15.00 6.92 3.92
N ALA A 47 15.85 7.45 3.05
CA ALA A 47 16.52 6.69 1.98
C ALA A 47 17.44 5.55 2.46
N SER A 48 17.71 5.45 3.76
CA SER A 48 18.44 4.31 4.34
C SER A 48 17.60 3.03 4.44
N ALA A 49 16.28 3.12 4.31
CA ALA A 49 15.40 1.95 4.18
C ALA A 49 15.86 1.08 3.00
N GLY A 50 15.74 -0.24 3.13
CA GLY A 50 16.07 -1.17 2.05
C GLY A 50 15.27 -0.86 0.78
N LEU A 51 13.98 -0.59 0.97
CA LEU A 51 13.06 -0.06 -0.02
C LEU A 51 12.08 0.87 0.68
N ILE A 52 11.75 2.00 0.04
CA ILE A 52 10.61 2.83 0.41
C ILE A 52 9.41 2.42 -0.45
N ILE A 53 8.30 2.10 0.19
CA ILE A 53 7.00 2.05 -0.46
C ILE A 53 6.33 3.38 -0.16
N SER A 54 6.01 4.16 -1.18
CA SER A 54 5.44 5.50 -1.02
C SER A 54 4.14 5.48 -0.23
N GLU A 55 3.67 6.66 0.20
CA GLU A 55 2.26 6.86 0.49
C GLU A 55 1.37 6.32 -0.65
N ALA A 56 0.14 5.97 -0.33
CA ALA A 56 -0.82 5.52 -1.34
C ALA A 56 -1.13 6.67 -2.32
N ILE A 57 -0.95 6.42 -3.62
CA ILE A 57 -1.05 7.41 -4.70
C ILE A 57 -2.26 7.09 -5.57
N GLY A 58 -3.19 8.05 -5.69
CA GLY A 58 -4.40 7.87 -6.48
C GLY A 58 -4.11 7.66 -7.97
N ILE A 59 -4.69 6.63 -8.59
CA ILE A 59 -4.56 6.37 -10.03
C ILE A 59 -5.48 7.25 -10.90
N SER A 60 -6.52 7.82 -10.29
CA SER A 60 -7.49 8.70 -10.92
C SER A 60 -8.26 9.50 -9.86
N GLN A 61 -8.96 10.56 -10.28
CA GLN A 61 -9.83 11.32 -9.39
C GLN A 61 -10.96 10.45 -8.81
N GLN A 62 -11.49 9.48 -9.59
CA GLN A 62 -12.51 8.55 -9.11
C GLN A 62 -12.00 7.67 -7.96
N GLY A 63 -10.71 7.34 -7.99
CA GLY A 63 -10.05 6.48 -7.01
C GLY A 63 -9.48 7.21 -5.80
N LEU A 64 -9.52 8.55 -5.73
CA LEU A 64 -8.87 9.32 -4.66
C LEU A 64 -9.87 10.20 -3.90
N GLY A 65 -10.00 9.95 -2.61
CA GLY A 65 -10.93 10.64 -1.70
C GLY A 65 -10.30 11.05 -0.36
N TRP A 66 -8.98 11.13 -0.30
CA TRP A 66 -8.26 11.57 0.90
C TRP A 66 -7.76 13.01 0.71
N PRO A 67 -8.10 13.97 1.59
CA PRO A 67 -7.68 15.35 1.43
C PRO A 67 -6.16 15.41 1.37
N TYR A 68 -5.64 16.07 0.33
CA TYR A 68 -4.20 16.31 0.19
C TYR A 68 -3.31 15.05 0.07
N ALA A 69 -3.90 13.87 -0.11
CA ALA A 69 -3.14 12.76 -0.69
C ALA A 69 -2.80 13.09 -2.15
N THR A 70 -1.79 12.46 -2.70
CA THR A 70 -1.29 12.75 -4.05
C THR A 70 -1.84 11.79 -5.10
N GLY A 71 -1.77 12.22 -6.37
CA GLY A 71 -2.19 11.45 -7.54
C GLY A 71 -1.04 11.13 -8.49
N LEU A 72 -1.33 10.34 -9.52
CA LEU A 72 -0.38 10.00 -10.59
C LEU A 72 -1.05 9.85 -11.96
N TRP A 73 -2.10 10.63 -12.23
CA TRP A 73 -2.83 10.61 -13.50
C TRP A 73 -2.50 11.77 -14.44
N SER A 74 -1.87 12.85 -13.94
CA SER A 74 -1.52 14.04 -14.72
C SER A 74 -0.01 14.27 -14.83
N ASP A 75 0.40 15.04 -15.84
CA ASP A 75 1.81 15.41 -16.05
C ASP A 75 2.38 16.26 -14.92
N GLU A 76 1.57 17.13 -14.31
CA GLU A 76 1.98 17.94 -13.16
C GLU A 76 2.29 17.07 -11.94
N GLN A 77 1.46 16.05 -11.69
CA GLN A 77 1.70 15.07 -10.63
C GLN A 77 2.96 14.25 -10.89
N VAL A 78 3.19 13.84 -12.14
CA VAL A 78 4.43 13.15 -12.56
C VAL A 78 5.65 14.03 -12.30
N ALA A 79 5.61 15.31 -12.67
CA ALA A 79 6.71 16.24 -12.45
C ALA A 79 6.96 16.49 -10.95
N GLY A 80 5.91 16.58 -10.13
CA GLY A 80 6.03 16.67 -8.67
C GLY A 80 6.69 15.42 -8.07
N TRP A 81 6.23 14.23 -8.47
CA TRP A 81 6.79 12.96 -8.00
C TRP A 81 8.23 12.75 -8.46
N ARG A 82 8.59 13.24 -9.66
CA ARG A 82 9.96 13.17 -10.15
C ARG A 82 10.96 13.86 -9.23
N LYS A 83 10.60 15.00 -8.64
CA LYS A 83 11.45 15.69 -7.66
C LYS A 83 11.66 14.85 -6.40
N VAL A 84 10.66 14.08 -5.99
CA VAL A 84 10.73 13.21 -4.82
C VAL A 84 11.63 12.01 -5.09
N THR A 85 11.44 11.32 -6.21
CA THR A 85 12.25 10.15 -6.58
C THR A 85 13.71 10.54 -6.82
N ASP A 86 13.97 11.66 -7.52
CA ASP A 86 15.32 12.21 -7.71
C ASP A 86 16.01 12.47 -6.36
N ALA A 87 15.31 13.02 -5.36
CA ALA A 87 15.87 13.26 -4.03
C ALA A 87 16.17 11.95 -3.26
N VAL A 88 15.31 10.94 -3.38
CA VAL A 88 15.56 9.60 -2.80
C VAL A 88 16.78 8.95 -3.44
N HIS A 89 16.87 8.98 -4.76
CA HIS A 89 17.99 8.40 -5.51
C HIS A 89 19.30 9.14 -5.25
N ALA A 90 19.28 10.46 -5.15
CA ALA A 90 20.44 11.25 -4.75
C ALA A 90 20.95 10.90 -3.34
N ALA A 91 20.04 10.48 -2.44
CA ALA A 91 20.37 9.96 -1.12
C ALA A 91 20.71 8.45 -1.10
N GLY A 92 20.79 7.79 -2.27
CA GLY A 92 21.12 6.36 -2.41
C GLY A 92 19.97 5.39 -2.10
N GLY A 93 18.75 5.90 -1.96
CA GLY A 93 17.56 5.11 -1.66
C GLY A 93 16.93 4.47 -2.89
N ARG A 94 15.90 3.66 -2.64
CA ARG A 94 15.02 3.08 -3.67
C ARG A 94 13.58 3.33 -3.26
N ILE A 95 12.71 3.63 -4.21
CA ILE A 95 11.30 3.93 -3.95
C ILE A 95 10.37 3.36 -5.02
N VAL A 96 9.27 2.75 -4.58
CA VAL A 96 8.18 2.29 -5.45
C VAL A 96 6.88 3.04 -5.15
N ALA A 97 6.09 3.25 -6.19
CA ALA A 97 4.79 3.91 -6.11
C ALA A 97 3.70 2.94 -5.66
N GLN A 98 3.06 3.17 -4.51
CA GLN A 98 1.86 2.41 -4.14
C GLN A 98 0.64 2.95 -4.90
N LEU A 99 0.13 2.20 -5.87
CA LEU A 99 -1.00 2.58 -6.71
C LEU A 99 -2.34 2.27 -6.03
N TRP A 100 -3.21 3.27 -5.96
CA TRP A 100 -4.38 3.26 -5.09
C TRP A 100 -5.67 3.63 -5.83
N HIS A 101 -6.70 2.81 -5.60
CA HIS A 101 -8.09 3.14 -5.88
C HIS A 101 -8.92 2.85 -4.63
N MET A 102 -9.45 3.88 -3.99
CA MET A 102 -10.13 3.81 -2.70
C MET A 102 -11.50 3.13 -2.75
N GLY A 103 -12.14 3.09 -3.91
CA GLY A 103 -13.45 2.44 -4.08
C GLY A 103 -14.52 3.13 -3.23
N ARG A 104 -15.32 2.36 -2.46
CA ARG A 104 -16.42 2.90 -1.64
C ARG A 104 -16.01 3.87 -0.52
N ILE A 105 -14.72 4.07 -0.32
CA ILE A 105 -14.14 4.97 0.70
C ILE A 105 -14.00 6.40 0.16
N VAL A 106 -14.23 6.64 -1.13
CA VAL A 106 -14.29 8.01 -1.68
C VAL A 106 -15.63 8.65 -1.33
N HIS A 107 -15.61 9.90 -0.86
CA HIS A 107 -16.84 10.68 -0.66
C HIS A 107 -17.26 11.39 -1.95
N SER A 108 -18.57 11.57 -2.19
CA SER A 108 -19.09 12.17 -3.42
C SER A 108 -18.64 13.62 -3.66
N SER A 109 -18.21 14.34 -2.61
CA SER A 109 -17.62 15.68 -2.72
C SER A 109 -16.35 15.73 -3.58
N TYR A 110 -15.62 14.61 -3.71
CA TYR A 110 -14.46 14.50 -4.60
C TYR A 110 -14.83 14.23 -6.06
N LEU A 111 -16.10 13.91 -6.31
CA LEU A 111 -16.60 13.39 -7.58
C LEU A 111 -17.69 14.30 -8.17
N GLY A 112 -17.75 15.57 -7.77
CA GLY A 112 -18.78 16.51 -8.22
C GLY A 112 -20.21 16.07 -7.86
N GLY A 113 -20.37 15.33 -6.75
CA GLY A 113 -21.65 14.78 -6.31
C GLY A 113 -21.96 13.37 -6.83
N ALA A 114 -21.16 12.82 -7.76
CA ALA A 114 -21.34 11.45 -8.21
C ALA A 114 -21.04 10.42 -7.11
N GLN A 115 -21.66 9.24 -7.19
CA GLN A 115 -21.41 8.15 -6.24
C GLN A 115 -20.01 7.55 -6.41
N PRO A 116 -19.34 7.16 -5.32
CA PRO A 116 -18.14 6.32 -5.40
C PRO A 116 -18.48 4.96 -5.98
N VAL A 117 -17.46 4.23 -6.44
CA VAL A 117 -17.62 2.90 -7.05
C VAL A 117 -17.10 1.79 -6.14
N SER A 118 -17.65 0.59 -6.26
CA SER A 118 -17.26 -0.60 -5.50
C SER A 118 -17.59 -1.87 -6.28
N ALA A 119 -17.29 -3.04 -5.71
CA ALA A 119 -17.80 -4.31 -6.23
C ALA A 119 -19.34 -4.36 -6.21
N SER A 120 -19.95 -3.85 -5.14
CA SER A 120 -21.41 -3.87 -4.94
C SER A 120 -21.92 -2.62 -4.20
N ALA A 121 -23.25 -2.45 -4.18
CA ALA A 121 -23.93 -1.29 -3.60
C ALA A 121 -23.88 -1.30 -2.05
N THR A 122 -22.72 -0.98 -1.49
CA THR A 122 -22.45 -1.00 -0.06
C THR A 122 -21.96 0.37 0.45
N THR A 123 -22.15 0.63 1.74
CA THR A 123 -21.69 1.85 2.41
C THR A 123 -20.65 1.49 3.45
N ALA A 124 -19.49 2.14 3.43
CA ALA A 124 -18.48 1.93 4.46
C ALA A 124 -18.95 2.44 5.83
N PRO A 125 -18.52 1.82 6.94
CA PRO A 125 -18.81 2.32 8.28
C PRO A 125 -18.03 3.60 8.57
N GLY A 126 -18.53 4.42 9.49
CA GLY A 126 -17.83 5.61 9.97
C GLY A 126 -18.00 6.84 9.07
N ARG A 127 -16.95 7.66 8.96
CA ARG A 127 -16.98 8.96 8.28
C ARG A 127 -15.74 9.15 7.40
N ALA A 128 -15.95 9.66 6.18
CA ALA A 128 -14.91 10.07 5.25
C ALA A 128 -14.22 11.36 5.71
N HIS A 129 -12.96 11.52 5.37
CA HIS A 129 -12.26 12.80 5.46
C HIS A 129 -12.57 13.62 4.20
N THR A 130 -13.16 14.82 4.33
CA THR A 130 -13.35 15.78 3.23
C THR A 130 -12.63 17.09 3.52
N TYR A 131 -12.56 17.99 2.52
CA TYR A 131 -12.01 19.34 2.72
C TYR A 131 -12.86 20.19 3.69
N GLU A 132 -14.11 19.81 3.91
CA GLU A 132 -15.10 20.44 4.79
C GLU A 132 -15.27 19.67 6.11
N GLY A 133 -14.31 18.80 6.46
CA GLY A 133 -14.32 18.00 7.68
C GLY A 133 -14.84 16.58 7.48
N LYS A 134 -15.15 15.88 8.58
CA LYS A 134 -15.59 14.49 8.51
C LYS A 134 -17.07 14.38 8.11
N GLN A 135 -17.37 13.72 7.00
CA GLN A 135 -18.73 13.51 6.51
C GLN A 135 -19.11 12.02 6.49
N PRO A 136 -20.40 11.65 6.63
CA PRO A 136 -20.81 10.26 6.50
C PRO A 136 -20.41 9.70 5.12
N TYR A 137 -20.04 8.42 5.07
CA TYR A 137 -19.91 7.76 3.77
C TYR A 137 -21.29 7.67 3.09
N VAL A 138 -21.27 7.75 1.76
CA VAL A 138 -22.45 7.53 0.91
C VAL A 138 -22.39 6.14 0.30
N GLN A 139 -23.55 5.58 -0.06
CA GLN A 139 -23.58 4.27 -0.73
C GLN A 139 -22.84 4.36 -2.06
N ALA A 140 -21.90 3.44 -2.28
CA ALA A 140 -21.24 3.29 -3.56
C ALA A 140 -22.18 2.62 -4.57
N ARG A 141 -21.97 2.91 -5.85
CA ARG A 141 -22.60 2.15 -6.93
C ARG A 141 -21.73 0.93 -7.29
N PRO A 142 -22.33 -0.19 -7.69
CA PRO A 142 -21.58 -1.29 -8.29
C PRO A 142 -20.90 -0.80 -9.58
N LEU A 143 -19.62 -1.15 -9.75
CA LEU A 143 -18.92 -0.94 -10.99
C LEU A 143 -19.52 -1.87 -12.05
N ARG A 144 -19.92 -1.34 -13.21
CA ARG A 144 -20.49 -2.16 -14.29
C ARG A 144 -19.38 -2.90 -15.03
N LEU A 145 -19.73 -4.01 -15.68
CA LEU A 145 -18.76 -4.81 -16.44
C LEU A 145 -18.10 -4.02 -17.58
N ASP A 146 -18.84 -3.12 -18.22
CA ASP A 146 -18.34 -2.23 -19.29
C ASP A 146 -17.39 -1.13 -18.77
N GLU A 147 -17.32 -0.91 -17.44
CA GLU A 147 -16.41 0.06 -16.83
C GLU A 147 -15.06 -0.55 -16.42
N ILE A 148 -14.98 -1.88 -16.28
CA ILE A 148 -13.74 -2.57 -15.89
C ILE A 148 -12.57 -2.26 -16.85
N PRO A 149 -12.75 -2.24 -18.19
CA PRO A 149 -11.66 -1.86 -19.10
C PRO A 149 -11.11 -0.45 -18.83
N GLY A 150 -11.96 0.51 -18.46
CA GLY A 150 -11.55 1.87 -18.09
C GLY A 150 -10.74 1.90 -16.80
N LEU A 151 -11.15 1.12 -15.79
CA LEU A 151 -10.38 0.95 -14.55
C LEU A 151 -8.99 0.34 -14.81
N LEU A 152 -8.91 -0.68 -15.67
CA LEU A 152 -7.64 -1.29 -16.05
C LEU A 152 -6.73 -0.28 -16.77
N GLU A 153 -7.30 0.60 -17.61
CA GLU A 153 -6.55 1.69 -18.24
C GLU A 153 -6.05 2.73 -17.24
N ASP A 154 -6.82 3.06 -16.21
CA ASP A 154 -6.36 3.95 -15.14
C ASP A 154 -5.14 3.39 -14.41
N TYR A 155 -5.12 2.08 -14.11
CA TYR A 155 -3.94 1.42 -13.54
C TYR A 155 -2.75 1.41 -14.50
N ARG A 156 -2.96 1.11 -15.79
CA ARG A 156 -1.92 1.16 -16.84
C ARG A 156 -1.29 2.55 -16.92
N ARG A 157 -2.12 3.59 -17.01
CA ARG A 157 -1.68 4.98 -17.11
C ARG A 157 -0.89 5.40 -15.87
N ALA A 158 -1.40 5.11 -14.68
CA ALA A 158 -0.70 5.44 -13.43
C ALA A 158 0.64 4.69 -13.29
N ALA A 159 0.71 3.42 -13.70
CA ALA A 159 1.96 2.66 -13.69
C ALA A 159 2.99 3.21 -14.69
N SER A 160 2.57 3.54 -15.91
CA SER A 160 3.43 4.21 -16.89
C SER A 160 3.94 5.56 -16.36
N ASN A 161 3.07 6.32 -15.72
CA ASN A 161 3.40 7.60 -15.11
C ASN A 161 4.35 7.45 -13.91
N ALA A 162 4.26 6.37 -13.13
CA ALA A 162 5.23 6.04 -12.08
C ALA A 162 6.63 5.86 -12.66
N MET A 163 6.76 5.14 -13.77
CA MET A 163 8.06 4.97 -14.43
C MET A 163 8.60 6.29 -14.98
N LYS A 164 7.76 7.14 -15.58
CA LYS A 164 8.16 8.49 -16.03
C LYS A 164 8.59 9.39 -14.87
N ALA A 165 7.92 9.27 -13.73
CA ALA A 165 8.27 9.95 -12.49
C ALA A 165 9.53 9.37 -11.82
N GLY A 166 10.18 8.35 -12.39
CA GLY A 166 11.45 7.82 -11.88
C GLY A 166 11.30 6.88 -10.68
N PHE A 167 10.13 6.30 -10.42
CA PHE A 167 10.03 5.23 -9.42
C PHE A 167 10.76 3.97 -9.90
N ASP A 168 11.27 3.19 -8.95
CA ASP A 168 11.95 1.92 -9.21
C ASP A 168 10.98 0.79 -9.58
N GLY A 169 9.69 1.01 -9.34
CA GLY A 169 8.61 0.06 -9.59
C GLY A 169 7.30 0.52 -8.96
N VAL A 170 6.33 -0.37 -8.91
CA VAL A 170 4.99 -0.10 -8.38
C VAL A 170 4.55 -1.17 -7.39
N GLN A 171 3.72 -0.80 -6.43
CA GLN A 171 2.99 -1.73 -5.58
C GLN A 171 1.48 -1.55 -5.80
N LEU A 172 0.77 -2.60 -6.17
CA LEU A 172 -0.70 -2.58 -6.18
C LEU A 172 -1.23 -2.57 -4.74
N HIS A 173 -2.01 -1.55 -4.38
CA HIS A 173 -2.73 -1.56 -3.13
C HIS A 173 -4.01 -2.42 -3.23
N ALA A 174 -3.92 -3.68 -2.81
CA ALA A 174 -5.04 -4.64 -2.78
C ALA A 174 -5.45 -5.05 -1.36
N ALA A 175 -5.49 -4.07 -0.45
CA ALA A 175 -5.59 -4.29 0.99
C ALA A 175 -6.47 -3.21 1.64
N ASN A 176 -6.65 -3.34 2.96
CA ASN A 176 -7.22 -2.36 3.87
C ASN A 176 -8.63 -1.89 3.52
N GLY A 177 -9.40 -2.72 2.80
CA GLY A 177 -10.77 -2.41 2.42
C GLY A 177 -10.92 -1.42 1.27
N TYR A 178 -9.89 -1.20 0.46
CA TYR A 178 -9.97 -0.42 -0.79
C TYR A 178 -10.45 -1.27 -1.98
N LEU A 179 -10.55 -0.69 -3.19
CA LEU A 179 -11.34 -1.26 -4.29
C LEU A 179 -11.02 -2.74 -4.58
N ILE A 180 -9.75 -3.11 -4.71
CA ILE A 180 -9.41 -4.51 -5.01
C ILE A 180 -9.78 -5.43 -3.84
N ASP A 181 -9.58 -4.99 -2.58
CA ASP A 181 -10.00 -5.76 -1.39
C ASP A 181 -11.53 -5.85 -1.28
N GLN A 182 -12.26 -4.82 -1.74
CA GLN A 182 -13.72 -4.82 -1.85
C GLN A 182 -14.23 -5.84 -2.89
N PHE A 183 -13.43 -6.17 -3.91
CA PHE A 183 -13.71 -7.27 -4.84
C PHE A 183 -13.28 -8.62 -4.28
N LEU A 184 -12.20 -8.67 -3.49
CA LEU A 184 -11.71 -9.94 -2.94
C LEU A 184 -12.71 -10.54 -1.95
N ARG A 185 -13.33 -9.75 -1.07
CA ARG A 185 -14.03 -10.31 0.11
C ARG A 185 -15.56 -10.34 0.00
N ASP A 186 -16.14 -11.42 0.50
CA ASP A 186 -17.55 -11.77 0.30
C ASP A 186 -18.56 -10.85 1.00
N ASN A 187 -18.15 -10.10 2.03
CA ASN A 187 -19.04 -9.15 2.69
C ASN A 187 -19.24 -7.83 1.91
N SER A 188 -18.41 -7.60 0.89
CA SER A 188 -18.39 -6.36 0.10
C SER A 188 -18.56 -6.60 -1.40
N ASN A 189 -18.22 -7.81 -1.85
CA ASN A 189 -18.52 -8.31 -3.19
C ASN A 189 -19.72 -9.26 -3.17
N LEU A 190 -20.88 -8.69 -3.51
CA LEU A 190 -22.18 -9.36 -3.61
C LEU A 190 -22.58 -9.57 -5.08
N ARG A 191 -21.61 -9.56 -6.01
CA ARG A 191 -21.89 -9.69 -7.44
C ARG A 191 -22.26 -11.13 -7.81
N ASP A 192 -23.07 -11.26 -8.84
CA ASP A 192 -23.53 -12.52 -9.45
C ASP A 192 -22.96 -12.74 -10.87
N ASP A 193 -21.95 -11.94 -11.25
CA ASP A 193 -21.26 -12.01 -12.54
C ASP A 193 -19.86 -12.62 -12.43
N ALA A 194 -19.06 -12.49 -13.50
CA ALA A 194 -17.72 -13.05 -13.60
C ALA A 194 -16.72 -12.50 -12.54
N TYR A 195 -17.08 -11.47 -11.78
CA TYR A 195 -16.25 -10.89 -10.73
C TYR A 195 -16.79 -11.15 -9.32
N GLY A 196 -17.85 -11.94 -9.14
CA GLY A 196 -18.41 -12.30 -7.82
C GLY A 196 -18.69 -13.79 -7.61
N GLY A 197 -19.09 -14.13 -6.39
CA GLY A 197 -19.37 -15.50 -5.98
C GLY A 197 -18.11 -16.32 -5.68
N PRO A 198 -17.79 -17.38 -6.47
CA PRO A 198 -16.62 -18.23 -6.22
C PRO A 198 -15.29 -17.46 -6.11
N ILE A 199 -14.32 -18.03 -5.38
CA ILE A 199 -13.01 -17.41 -5.12
C ILE A 199 -12.32 -17.00 -6.43
N GLU A 200 -12.41 -17.84 -7.47
CA GLU A 200 -11.81 -17.60 -8.79
C GLU A 200 -12.31 -16.31 -9.43
N ASN A 201 -13.59 -15.97 -9.24
CA ASN A 201 -14.18 -14.74 -9.74
C ASN A 201 -13.78 -13.54 -8.87
N ARG A 202 -13.76 -13.71 -7.53
CA ARG A 202 -13.40 -12.63 -6.60
C ARG A 202 -11.93 -12.19 -6.73
N ILE A 203 -11.03 -13.10 -7.07
CA ILE A 203 -9.61 -12.79 -7.35
C ILE A 203 -9.36 -12.29 -8.78
N ARG A 204 -10.37 -12.28 -9.65
CA ARG A 204 -10.22 -11.94 -11.08
C ARG A 204 -9.70 -10.52 -11.26
N LEU A 205 -10.32 -9.53 -10.60
CA LEU A 205 -9.89 -8.14 -10.71
C LEU A 205 -8.46 -7.93 -10.21
N LEU A 206 -8.09 -8.56 -9.08
CA LEU A 206 -6.70 -8.56 -8.60
C LEU A 206 -5.74 -9.07 -9.67
N SER A 207 -6.07 -10.20 -10.29
CA SER A 207 -5.24 -10.85 -11.29
C SER A 207 -5.11 -10.03 -12.58
N GLU A 208 -6.21 -9.45 -13.06
CA GLU A 208 -6.24 -8.61 -14.26
C GLU A 208 -5.48 -7.30 -14.05
N VAL A 209 -5.70 -6.61 -12.93
CA VAL A 209 -4.95 -5.39 -12.60
C VAL A 209 -3.46 -5.72 -12.45
N THR A 210 -3.11 -6.79 -11.75
CA THR A 210 -1.70 -7.19 -11.59
C THR A 210 -1.07 -7.51 -12.94
N ARG A 211 -1.77 -8.21 -13.85
CA ARG A 211 -1.28 -8.46 -15.20
C ARG A 211 -1.04 -7.17 -15.98
N VAL A 212 -1.96 -6.21 -15.90
CA VAL A 212 -1.77 -4.89 -16.51
C VAL A 212 -0.51 -4.20 -15.98
N LEU A 213 -0.24 -4.26 -14.68
CA LEU A 213 0.98 -3.68 -14.10
C LEU A 213 2.23 -4.42 -14.61
N VAL A 214 2.22 -5.75 -14.59
CA VAL A 214 3.29 -6.60 -15.11
C VAL A 214 3.61 -6.28 -16.57
N ASP A 215 2.58 -6.19 -17.42
CA ASP A 215 2.74 -5.88 -18.85
C ASP A 215 3.25 -4.46 -19.08
N THR A 216 3.00 -3.53 -18.15
CA THR A 216 3.36 -2.12 -18.27
C THR A 216 4.76 -1.81 -17.76
N VAL A 217 5.16 -2.36 -16.60
CA VAL A 217 6.41 -2.00 -15.92
C VAL A 217 7.36 -3.18 -15.69
N GLY A 218 6.93 -4.40 -15.99
CA GLY A 218 7.67 -5.63 -15.74
C GLY A 218 7.26 -6.32 -14.42
N ALA A 219 7.26 -7.65 -14.42
CA ALA A 219 6.96 -8.45 -13.24
C ALA A 219 7.96 -8.22 -12.10
N ASP A 220 9.24 -8.04 -12.45
CA ASP A 220 10.35 -7.76 -11.54
C ASP A 220 10.33 -6.35 -10.93
N ARG A 221 9.39 -5.49 -11.36
CA ARG A 221 9.13 -4.16 -10.78
C ARG A 221 7.70 -3.99 -10.27
N THR A 222 6.94 -5.08 -10.21
CA THR A 222 5.56 -5.09 -9.71
C THR A 222 5.48 -5.81 -8.38
N GLY A 223 5.04 -5.13 -7.33
CA GLY A 223 4.68 -5.72 -6.04
C GLY A 223 3.18 -5.63 -5.78
N VAL A 224 2.68 -6.36 -4.78
CA VAL A 224 1.28 -6.31 -4.34
C VAL A 224 1.21 -6.25 -2.83
N ARG A 225 0.21 -5.55 -2.27
CA ARG A 225 -0.11 -5.54 -0.83
C ARG A 225 -1.47 -6.18 -0.56
N LEU A 226 -1.54 -7.10 0.41
CA LEU A 226 -2.76 -7.72 0.94
C LEU A 226 -2.86 -7.52 2.47
N SER A 227 -4.06 -7.68 3.05
CA SER A 227 -4.27 -7.55 4.51
C SER A 227 -5.24 -8.62 5.04
N PRO A 228 -4.81 -9.88 5.17
CA PRO A 228 -5.70 -11.03 5.10
C PRO A 228 -6.48 -11.37 6.38
N ASN A 229 -6.07 -10.88 7.56
CA ASN A 229 -6.47 -11.47 8.85
C ASN A 229 -7.41 -10.63 9.74
N GLY A 230 -8.24 -9.75 9.16
CA GLY A 230 -9.30 -9.07 9.91
C GLY A 230 -10.09 -8.04 9.10
N ASP A 231 -11.11 -7.46 9.74
CA ASP A 231 -11.85 -6.32 9.19
C ASP A 231 -10.92 -5.12 8.98
N SER A 232 -11.10 -4.45 7.85
CA SER A 232 -10.60 -3.10 7.65
C SER A 232 -11.61 -2.29 6.86
N GLN A 233 -12.09 -1.20 7.45
CA GLN A 233 -13.07 -0.30 6.83
C GLN A 233 -14.37 -1.03 6.42
N GLY A 234 -14.80 -2.00 7.24
CA GLY A 234 -16.00 -2.79 7.00
C GLY A 234 -15.86 -3.82 5.89
N VAL A 235 -14.64 -4.11 5.41
CA VAL A 235 -14.35 -5.14 4.43
C VAL A 235 -13.73 -6.33 5.15
N ASN A 236 -14.39 -7.49 5.06
CA ASN A 236 -14.02 -8.72 5.74
C ASN A 236 -14.47 -9.95 4.94
N ASP A 237 -13.86 -11.10 5.19
CA ASP A 237 -14.18 -12.35 4.49
C ASP A 237 -14.62 -13.43 5.48
N SER A 238 -15.66 -14.19 5.13
CA SER A 238 -16.14 -15.28 5.99
C SER A 238 -15.12 -16.42 6.14
N ASN A 239 -14.29 -16.65 5.12
CA ASN A 239 -13.29 -17.72 5.08
C ASN A 239 -11.99 -17.27 4.38
N PRO A 240 -11.19 -16.41 5.04
CA PRO A 240 -10.10 -15.70 4.39
C PRO A 240 -8.94 -16.59 3.95
N GLU A 241 -8.66 -17.71 4.63
CA GLU A 241 -7.48 -18.52 4.31
C GLU A 241 -7.52 -19.09 2.88
N PRO A 242 -8.59 -19.81 2.43
CA PRO A 242 -8.68 -20.26 1.05
C PRO A 242 -8.60 -19.11 0.02
N LEU A 243 -9.26 -17.98 0.30
CA LEU A 243 -9.25 -16.82 -0.58
C LEU A 243 -7.84 -16.27 -0.77
N PHE A 244 -7.14 -15.97 0.33
CA PHE A 244 -5.84 -15.32 0.27
C PHE A 244 -4.71 -16.27 -0.15
N VAL A 245 -4.85 -17.58 0.09
CA VAL A 245 -3.97 -18.60 -0.50
C VAL A 245 -4.15 -18.66 -2.02
N ALA A 246 -5.38 -18.66 -2.54
CA ALA A 246 -5.64 -18.64 -3.98
C ALA A 246 -5.14 -17.34 -4.64
N ALA A 247 -5.37 -16.19 -4.00
CA ALA A 247 -4.83 -14.91 -4.45
C ALA A 247 -3.29 -14.94 -4.51
N ALA A 248 -2.63 -15.46 -3.48
CA ALA A 248 -1.18 -15.60 -3.44
C ALA A 248 -0.63 -16.52 -4.56
N GLN A 249 -1.32 -17.62 -4.87
CA GLN A 249 -0.95 -18.52 -5.97
C GLN A 249 -1.10 -17.84 -7.34
N ALA A 250 -2.19 -17.10 -7.56
CA ALA A 250 -2.39 -16.32 -8.79
C ALA A 250 -1.28 -15.28 -8.98
N LEU A 251 -0.95 -14.53 -7.92
CA LEU A 251 0.15 -13.56 -7.92
C LEU A 251 1.51 -14.22 -8.13
N SER A 252 1.75 -15.39 -7.52
CA SER A 252 2.98 -16.16 -7.73
C SER A 252 3.14 -16.60 -9.17
N SER A 253 2.05 -16.95 -9.85
CA SER A 253 2.05 -17.38 -11.25
C SER A 253 2.35 -16.24 -12.22
N LEU A 254 2.11 -14.98 -11.81
CA LEU A 254 2.49 -13.78 -12.56
C LEU A 254 3.96 -13.38 -12.34
N GLY A 255 4.67 -14.01 -11.39
CA GLY A 255 6.09 -13.75 -11.15
C GLY A 255 6.40 -12.37 -10.56
N ILE A 256 5.46 -11.78 -9.82
CA ILE A 256 5.63 -10.45 -9.21
C ILE A 256 6.87 -10.39 -8.30
N ALA A 257 7.50 -9.21 -8.22
CA ALA A 257 8.74 -8.97 -7.48
C ALA A 257 8.64 -9.32 -5.99
N TYR A 258 7.50 -8.96 -5.36
CA TYR A 258 7.24 -9.24 -3.96
C TYR A 258 5.75 -9.17 -3.60
N LEU A 259 5.38 -9.81 -2.50
CA LEU A 259 4.06 -9.71 -1.86
C LEU A 259 4.23 -9.16 -0.44
N GLU A 260 3.56 -8.06 -0.12
CA GLU A 260 3.50 -7.52 1.24
C GLU A 260 2.18 -7.90 1.93
N LEU A 261 2.26 -8.41 3.16
CA LEU A 261 1.11 -8.73 3.99
C LEU A 261 1.07 -7.80 5.21
N ARG A 262 -0.01 -7.02 5.35
CA ARG A 262 -0.33 -6.35 6.62
C ARG A 262 -1.17 -7.27 7.49
N GLU A 263 -0.57 -7.76 8.58
CA GLU A 263 -1.21 -8.73 9.47
C GLU A 263 -1.10 -8.28 10.93
N PRO A 264 -2.01 -7.41 11.41
CA PRO A 264 -2.05 -7.08 12.82
C PRO A 264 -2.27 -8.34 13.66
N PRO A 265 -1.55 -8.51 14.78
CA PRO A 265 -1.84 -9.59 15.72
C PRO A 265 -3.21 -9.36 16.41
N LEU A 266 -3.69 -10.36 17.15
CA LEU A 266 -4.98 -10.28 17.86
C LEU A 266 -5.01 -9.13 18.89
N ASP A 267 -3.85 -8.80 19.45
CA ASP A 267 -3.60 -7.70 20.36
C ASP A 267 -2.98 -6.47 19.66
N GLY A 268 -3.15 -6.38 18.33
CA GLY A 268 -2.54 -5.35 17.50
C GLY A 268 -2.86 -3.91 17.93
N THR A 269 -1.89 -3.03 17.71
CA THR A 269 -1.95 -1.63 18.17
C THR A 269 -2.35 -0.66 17.05
N PHE A 270 -2.45 -1.14 15.81
CA PHE A 270 -2.99 -0.38 14.67
C PHE A 270 -3.92 -1.27 13.82
N GLY A 271 -5.14 -1.41 14.32
CA GLY A 271 -6.04 -2.50 13.97
C GLY A 271 -5.72 -3.76 14.77
N LYS A 272 -6.71 -4.63 14.93
CA LYS A 272 -6.57 -5.92 15.58
C LYS A 272 -6.95 -6.99 14.58
N GLY A 273 -6.14 -8.04 14.46
CA GLY A 273 -6.54 -9.22 13.72
C GLY A 273 -7.76 -9.84 14.39
N GLU A 274 -8.69 -10.35 13.58
CA GLU A 274 -9.77 -11.21 14.08
C GLU A 274 -9.34 -12.68 14.09
N ARG A 275 -8.26 -12.98 13.36
CA ARG A 275 -7.67 -14.30 13.21
C ARG A 275 -6.14 -14.21 13.31
N PRO A 276 -5.46 -15.31 13.65
CA PRO A 276 -4.01 -15.38 13.54
C PRO A 276 -3.52 -14.99 12.14
N PRO A 277 -2.30 -14.44 12.01
CA PRO A 277 -1.67 -14.18 10.72
C PRO A 277 -1.70 -15.41 9.80
N LEU A 278 -2.00 -15.17 8.53
CA LEU A 278 -2.08 -16.18 7.47
C LEU A 278 -0.77 -16.29 6.67
N ALA A 279 0.25 -15.49 6.96
CA ALA A 279 1.58 -15.57 6.33
C ALA A 279 2.13 -17.00 6.19
N PRO A 280 2.11 -17.89 7.21
CA PRO A 280 2.60 -19.26 7.04
C PRO A 280 1.83 -20.07 5.99
N ALA A 281 0.52 -19.83 5.84
CA ALA A 281 -0.29 -20.48 4.81
C ALA A 281 -0.02 -19.88 3.42
N ILE A 282 0.03 -18.55 3.33
CA ILE A 282 0.34 -17.81 2.11
C ILE A 282 1.75 -18.13 1.59
N ARG A 283 2.74 -18.26 2.48
CA ARG A 283 4.13 -18.62 2.15
C ARG A 283 4.24 -19.93 1.38
N ARG A 284 3.33 -20.89 1.60
CA ARG A 284 3.29 -22.15 0.85
C ARG A 284 2.83 -21.93 -0.60
N GLY A 285 1.87 -21.02 -0.82
CA GLY A 285 1.28 -20.69 -2.12
C GLY A 285 2.06 -19.66 -2.94
N PHE A 286 2.80 -18.75 -2.29
CA PHE A 286 3.61 -17.74 -2.94
C PHE A 286 5.08 -18.18 -2.98
N LYS A 287 5.76 -18.04 -4.14
CA LYS A 287 7.18 -18.43 -4.30
C LYS A 287 8.17 -17.26 -4.41
N GLY A 288 7.68 -16.03 -4.52
CA GLY A 288 8.52 -14.82 -4.58
C GLY A 288 8.94 -14.30 -3.20
N VAL A 289 9.39 -13.04 -3.14
CA VAL A 289 9.79 -12.40 -1.88
C VAL A 289 8.57 -12.00 -1.04
N LEU A 290 8.45 -12.53 0.18
CA LEU A 290 7.34 -12.20 1.09
C LEU A 290 7.79 -11.17 2.13
N ILE A 291 7.04 -10.07 2.22
CA ILE A 291 7.27 -8.98 3.16
C ILE A 291 6.14 -8.98 4.19
N LEU A 292 6.46 -8.98 5.48
CA LEU A 292 5.45 -8.86 6.54
C LEU A 292 5.44 -7.48 7.17
N ASN A 293 4.25 -7.09 7.64
CA ASN A 293 3.98 -5.79 8.24
C ASN A 293 2.99 -5.90 9.41
N SER A 294 3.14 -4.95 10.34
CA SER A 294 2.31 -4.68 11.53
C SER A 294 2.92 -5.16 12.84
N ASP A 295 3.10 -4.22 13.77
CA ASP A 295 3.53 -4.46 15.17
C ASP A 295 4.84 -5.25 15.36
N TYR A 296 5.73 -5.22 14.37
CA TYR A 296 7.07 -5.78 14.50
C TYR A 296 8.02 -4.86 15.27
N ASP A 297 8.71 -5.43 16.25
CA ASP A 297 9.96 -4.92 16.81
C ASP A 297 11.16 -5.68 16.19
N LEU A 298 12.38 -5.33 16.61
CA LEU A 298 13.60 -5.98 16.13
C LEU A 298 13.59 -7.51 16.32
N THR A 299 13.18 -7.96 17.50
CA THR A 299 13.24 -9.37 17.90
C THR A 299 12.24 -10.20 17.11
N ARG A 300 10.99 -9.74 17.03
CA ARG A 300 9.92 -10.41 16.27
C ARG A 300 10.23 -10.40 14.78
N ALA A 301 10.73 -9.28 14.25
CA ALA A 301 11.12 -9.16 12.85
C ALA A 301 12.21 -10.17 12.47
N GLN A 302 13.27 -10.28 13.28
CA GLN A 302 14.32 -11.27 13.04
C GLN A 302 13.80 -12.71 13.18
N GLY A 303 12.90 -12.96 14.13
CA GLY A 303 12.27 -14.27 14.31
C GLY A 303 11.52 -14.79 13.07
N GLU A 304 10.83 -13.92 12.32
CA GLU A 304 10.14 -14.32 11.08
C GLU A 304 11.12 -14.68 9.94
N LEU A 305 12.27 -14.00 9.87
CA LEU A 305 13.34 -14.30 8.92
C LEU A 305 14.01 -15.64 9.28
N ASP A 306 14.30 -15.86 10.57
CA ASP A 306 14.90 -17.10 11.06
C ASP A 306 13.98 -18.31 10.83
N ALA A 307 12.66 -18.11 10.95
CA ALA A 307 11.65 -19.13 10.65
C ALA A 307 11.43 -19.36 9.14
N GLY A 308 12.00 -18.54 8.27
CA GLY A 308 11.80 -18.62 6.81
C GLY A 308 10.37 -18.27 6.37
N VAL A 309 9.59 -17.61 7.22
CA VAL A 309 8.24 -17.15 6.90
C VAL A 309 8.32 -15.89 6.04
N ALA A 310 9.18 -14.95 6.43
CA ALA A 310 9.37 -13.68 5.74
C ALA A 310 10.79 -13.54 5.18
N ASP A 311 10.90 -12.80 4.09
CA ASP A 311 12.18 -12.44 3.48
C ASP A 311 12.61 -11.02 3.89
N ALA A 312 11.66 -10.14 4.20
CA ALA A 312 11.88 -8.80 4.70
C ALA A 312 10.70 -8.30 5.55
N ILE A 313 10.91 -7.23 6.30
CA ILE A 313 9.89 -6.63 7.17
C ILE A 313 9.72 -5.16 6.81
N SER A 314 8.48 -4.73 6.62
CA SER A 314 8.16 -3.31 6.45
C SER A 314 7.68 -2.69 7.76
N PHE A 315 8.17 -1.49 8.06
CA PHE A 315 7.84 -0.75 9.28
C PHE A 315 7.05 0.52 8.92
N GLY A 316 5.92 0.72 9.59
CA GLY A 316 5.08 1.91 9.41
C GLY A 316 5.44 3.01 10.40
N ARG A 317 4.70 3.07 11.52
CA ARG A 317 4.88 4.06 12.60
C ARG A 317 6.34 4.30 13.01
N PRO A 318 7.21 3.27 13.16
CA PRO A 318 8.62 3.52 13.47
C PRO A 318 9.32 4.44 12.45
N PHE A 319 9.05 4.31 11.15
CA PHE A 319 9.61 5.21 10.13
C PHE A 319 8.97 6.60 10.14
N ILE A 320 7.79 6.81 10.73
CA ILE A 320 7.23 8.17 10.89
C ILE A 320 8.20 9.01 11.72
N SER A 321 8.63 8.51 12.88
CA SER A 321 9.43 9.25 13.86
C SER A 321 10.93 8.96 13.82
N ASN A 322 11.38 7.95 13.07
CA ASN A 322 12.79 7.54 13.01
C ASN A 322 13.25 7.48 11.54
N PRO A 323 13.71 8.60 10.96
CA PRO A 323 14.13 8.62 9.55
C PRO A 323 15.34 7.71 9.26
N ASP A 324 16.13 7.40 10.29
CA ASP A 324 17.31 6.55 10.29
C ASP A 324 17.06 5.19 10.97
N LEU A 325 15.81 4.68 10.92
CA LEU A 325 15.39 3.44 11.61
C LEU A 325 16.38 2.27 11.44
N PRO A 326 16.91 1.94 10.24
CA PRO A 326 17.89 0.86 10.10
C PRO A 326 19.14 1.04 10.97
N HIS A 327 19.66 2.26 11.08
CA HIS A 327 20.80 2.58 11.94
C HIS A 327 20.47 2.38 13.42
N ARG A 328 19.31 2.89 13.86
CA ARG A 328 18.85 2.73 15.25
C ARG A 328 18.66 1.27 15.62
N LEU A 329 18.07 0.47 14.73
CA LEU A 329 17.88 -0.96 14.94
C LEU A 329 19.22 -1.70 15.01
N ALA A 330 20.17 -1.41 14.11
CA ALA A 330 21.50 -2.01 14.12
C ALA A 330 22.27 -1.73 15.41
N ARG A 331 22.13 -0.51 15.93
CA ARG A 331 22.81 -0.05 17.15
C ARG A 331 21.97 -0.24 18.42
N LYS A 332 20.77 -0.80 18.31
CA LYS A 332 19.79 -0.96 19.41
C LYS A 332 19.54 0.35 20.18
N LEU A 333 19.49 1.47 19.45
CA LEU A 333 19.22 2.78 20.02
C LEU A 333 17.73 2.94 20.35
N PRO A 334 17.37 3.79 21.32
CA PRO A 334 15.98 4.15 21.57
C PRO A 334 15.30 4.71 20.31
N LEU A 335 14.04 4.30 20.09
CA LEU A 335 13.21 4.83 19.03
C LEU A 335 12.41 6.03 19.52
N ALA A 336 12.43 7.11 18.73
CA ALA A 336 11.56 8.26 18.96
C ALA A 336 10.09 7.84 18.81
N GLN A 337 9.22 8.35 19.66
CA GLN A 337 7.78 8.13 19.58
C GLN A 337 7.17 9.04 18.52
N ASP A 338 6.26 8.49 17.71
CA ASP A 338 5.51 9.27 16.74
C ASP A 338 4.34 10.02 17.39
N ASN A 339 3.89 11.10 16.74
CA ASN A 339 2.76 11.90 17.22
C ASN A 339 1.56 11.74 16.28
N MET A 340 0.57 10.97 16.73
CA MET A 340 -0.64 10.68 15.96
C MET A 340 -1.42 11.94 15.53
N ALA A 341 -1.37 13.02 16.30
CA ALA A 341 -2.04 14.29 15.95
C ALA A 341 -1.48 14.91 14.65
N THR A 342 -0.24 14.54 14.28
CA THR A 342 0.48 15.07 13.11
C THR A 342 0.57 14.08 11.95
N TRP A 343 -0.01 12.88 12.07
CA TRP A 343 0.08 11.88 10.99
C TRP A 343 -0.49 12.38 9.66
N TYR A 344 -1.56 13.18 9.70
CA TYR A 344 -2.28 13.66 8.51
C TYR A 344 -2.45 15.19 8.47
N SER A 345 -1.64 15.95 9.23
CA SER A 345 -1.57 17.41 9.14
C SER A 345 -0.81 17.87 7.89
N GLN A 346 -0.74 19.17 7.63
CA GLN A 346 -0.08 19.73 6.43
C GLN A 346 1.36 20.23 6.67
N GLY A 347 1.69 20.58 7.91
CA GLY A 347 2.95 21.24 8.26
C GLY A 347 4.17 20.31 8.30
N THR A 348 5.32 20.94 8.60
CA THR A 348 6.61 20.29 8.84
C THR A 348 6.64 19.48 10.12
N GLU A 349 5.80 19.85 11.09
CA GLU A 349 5.74 19.27 12.43
C GLU A 349 5.25 17.82 12.38
N GLY A 350 6.02 16.93 13.03
CA GLY A 350 5.78 15.49 13.00
C GLY A 350 5.91 14.87 11.59
N TYR A 351 6.70 15.50 10.72
CA TYR A 351 6.93 15.04 9.35
C TYR A 351 8.43 14.99 9.02
N VAL A 352 9.09 16.15 8.94
CA VAL A 352 10.51 16.30 8.58
C VAL A 352 11.39 16.79 9.73
N ASP A 353 10.80 17.06 10.89
CA ASP A 353 11.43 17.62 12.09
C ASP A 353 11.89 16.54 13.11
N TYR A 354 11.64 15.26 12.83
CA TYR A 354 12.14 14.16 13.65
C TYR A 354 13.67 14.03 13.53
N PRO A 355 14.42 14.01 14.64
CA PRO A 355 15.88 13.99 14.61
C PRO A 355 16.43 12.64 14.17
N ARG A 356 17.54 12.68 13.41
CA ARG A 356 18.42 11.51 13.24
C ARG A 356 19.18 11.24 14.53
N ALA A 357 19.52 9.98 14.80
CA ALA A 357 20.47 9.66 15.85
C ALA A 357 21.85 10.24 15.48
N SER A 358 22.54 10.78 16.48
CA SER A 358 23.90 11.32 16.39
C SER A 358 24.95 10.23 16.28
#